data_AF-A0A438FE41-F1
#
_entry.id   AF-A0A438FE41-F1
#
_cell.length_a   1.000
_cell.length_b   1.000
_cell.length_c   1.000
_cell.angle_alpha   90.00
_cell.angle_beta   90.00
_cell.angle_gamma   90.00
#
_symmetry.space_group_name_H-M   'P 1'
#
loop_
_entity.id
_entity.type
_entity.pdbx_description
1 polymer ?
#
loop_
_entity_poly.entity_id
_entity_poly.type
_entity_poly.pdbx_seq_one_letter_code
_entity_poly.pdbx_strand_id
1 'polypeptide(L)' 'MLELQCQPIAEGAVAMTEAEICEKVLGQKSGYVKGLGFGPKPISFSKSKPSSSEREIELEHRLTETQLLVETQQQ' A
#
# COMPACT_ATOMS: atom_id res chain seq x y z
N MET A 1 13.69 -7.04 -23.94
CA MET A 1 14.78 -6.53 -23.08
C MET A 1 14.84 -5.04 -23.35
N LEU A 2 14.61 -4.17 -22.36
CA LEU A 2 14.70 -2.73 -22.61
C LEU A 2 16.18 -2.38 -22.73
N GLU A 3 16.67 -2.25 -23.96
CA GLU A 3 18.04 -1.84 -24.24
C GLU A 3 18.18 -0.37 -23.83
N LEU A 4 18.52 -0.12 -22.56
CA LEU A 4 18.96 1.21 -22.15
C LEU A 4 20.28 1.49 -22.89
N GLN A 5 20.16 2.16 -24.02
CA GLN A 5 21.32 2.63 -24.76
C GLN A 5 22.18 3.48 -23.84
N CYS A 6 23.46 3.13 -23.73
CA CYS A 6 24.50 3.99 -23.17
C CYS A 6 24.66 5.20 -24.11
N GLN A 7 23.75 6.17 -24.01
CA GLN A 7 23.91 7.44 -24.70
C GLN A 7 25.11 8.14 -24.07
N PRO A 8 26.11 8.56 -24.87
CA PRO A 8 27.25 9.28 -24.35
C PRO A 8 26.77 10.58 -23.69
N ILE A 9 27.11 10.74 -22.41
CA ILE A 9 26.88 12.00 -21.69
C ILE A 9 27.93 12.99 -22.21
N ALA A 10 27.51 14.14 -22.72
CA ALA A 10 28.43 15.17 -23.17
C ALA A 10 29.33 15.62 -22.01
N GLU A 11 30.64 15.75 -22.25
CA GLU A 11 31.58 16.25 -21.24
C GLU A 11 31.16 17.66 -20.81
N GLY A 12 30.92 17.84 -19.50
CA GLY A 12 30.44 19.09 -18.91
C GLY A 12 28.92 19.20 -18.74
N ALA A 13 28.14 18.17 -19.09
CA ALA A 13 26.73 18.13 -18.75
C ALA A 13 26.53 18.05 -17.23
N VAL A 14 25.55 18.80 -16.72
CA VAL A 14 25.10 18.66 -15.34
C VAL A 14 24.54 17.24 -15.15
N ALA A 15 25.02 16.54 -14.13
CA ALA A 15 24.54 15.20 -13.81
C ALA A 15 23.03 15.27 -13.51
N MET A 16 22.28 14.35 -14.11
CA MET A 16 20.86 14.21 -13.80
C MET A 16 20.69 13.84 -12.33
N THR A 17 19.72 14.47 -11.68
CA THR A 17 19.30 14.10 -10.34
C THR A 17 18.62 12.72 -10.35
N GLU A 18 18.60 12.05 -9.20
CA GLU A 18 17.94 10.75 -9.04
C GLU A 18 16.49 10.79 -9.55
N ALA A 19 15.74 11.86 -9.25
CA ALA A 19 14.36 12.03 -9.69
C ALA A 19 14.22 12.08 -11.22
N GLU A 20 15.09 12.84 -11.89
CA GLU A 20 15.11 12.96 -13.36
C GLU A 20 15.50 11.64 -14.03
N ILE A 21 16.42 10.88 -13.42
CA ILE A 21 16.78 9.53 -13.88
C ILE A 21 15.58 8.59 -13.74
N CYS A 22 14.93 8.58 -12.57
CA CYS A 22 13.75 7.77 -12.33
C CYS A 22 12.65 8.07 -13.35
N GLU A 23 12.38 9.34 -13.65
CA GLU A 23 11.41 9.72 -14.67
C GLU A 23 11.81 9.26 -16.06
N LYS A 24 13.07 9.45 -16.48
CA LYS A 24 13.53 9.07 -17.82
C LYS A 24 13.47 7.55 -18.04
N VAL A 25 13.78 6.76 -17.01
CA VAL A 25 13.88 5.30 -17.10
C VAL A 25 12.56 4.60 -16.81
N LEU A 26 11.84 5.03 -15.77
CA LEU A 26 10.60 4.40 -15.30
C LEU A 26 9.35 5.12 -15.84
N GLY A 27 9.51 6.31 -16.43
CA GLY A 27 8.41 7.21 -16.78
C GLY A 27 8.02 8.15 -15.63
N GLN A 28 7.22 9.17 -15.93
CA GLN A 28 6.56 9.99 -14.92
C GLN A 28 5.74 9.10 -13.96
N LYS A 29 5.87 9.33 -12.66
CA LYS A 29 5.14 8.56 -11.64
C LYS A 29 3.64 8.76 -11.86
N SER A 30 2.99 7.81 -12.50
CA SER A 30 1.53 7.75 -12.51
C SER A 30 1.08 7.57 -11.06
N GLY A 31 0.31 8.54 -10.53
CA GLY A 31 -0.31 8.38 -9.22
C GLY A 31 -1.08 7.06 -9.17
N TYR A 32 -1.05 6.37 -8.03
CA TYR A 32 -1.66 5.05 -7.78
C TYR A 32 -2.08 4.25 -9.03
N VAL A 33 -1.27 3.27 -9.42
CA VAL A 33 -1.68 2.27 -10.40
C VAL A 33 -2.62 1.27 -9.71
N LYS A 34 -3.91 1.61 -9.74
CA LYS A 34 -4.99 0.67 -9.45
C LYS A 34 -4.96 -0.45 -10.45
N GLY A 35 -4.70 -1.67 -9.99
CA GLY A 35 -4.97 -2.83 -10.81
C GLY A 35 -3.90 -3.15 -11.85
N LEU A 36 -2.96 -3.98 -11.43
CA LEU A 36 -2.52 -5.12 -12.26
C LEU A 36 -3.67 -6.15 -12.49
N GLY A 37 -4.92 -5.71 -12.37
CA GLY A 37 -6.15 -6.32 -12.81
C GLY A 37 -7.16 -5.21 -13.17
N PHE A 38 -7.98 -5.42 -14.19
CA PHE A 38 -8.99 -4.45 -14.64
C PHE A 38 -10.12 -4.35 -13.61
N GLY A 39 -10.16 -3.27 -12.82
CA GLY A 39 -11.24 -3.04 -11.86
C GLY A 39 -11.39 -1.57 -11.46
N PRO A 40 -12.62 -1.09 -11.15
CA PRO A 40 -12.84 0.29 -10.70
C PRO A 40 -11.98 0.59 -9.48
N LYS A 41 -11.51 1.83 -9.31
CA LYS A 41 -10.74 2.21 -8.11
C LYS A 41 -11.62 1.95 -6.86
N PRO A 42 -11.27 1.04 -5.89
CA PRO A 42 -11.80 1.16 -4.55
C PRO A 42 -11.80 2.58 -4.08
N ILE A 43 -13.04 3.03 -3.88
CA ILE A 43 -13.41 4.14 -3.06
C ILE A 43 -12.72 3.85 -1.73
N SER A 44 -11.77 4.69 -1.34
CA SER A 44 -11.27 4.63 0.02
C SER A 44 -12.46 4.91 0.90
N PHE A 45 -13.07 3.87 1.46
CA PHE A 45 -14.03 4.03 2.53
C PHE A 45 -13.25 4.59 3.72
N SER A 46 -13.12 5.91 3.75
CA SER A 46 -12.79 6.71 4.93
C SER A 46 -14.01 6.83 5.84
N LYS A 47 -14.90 5.83 5.83
CA LYS A 47 -15.90 5.71 6.87
C LYS A 47 -15.19 5.04 8.03
N SER A 48 -14.58 5.89 8.86
CA SER A 48 -14.29 5.62 10.27
C SER A 48 -13.97 4.14 10.52
N LYS A 49 -12.83 3.67 10.02
CA LYS A 49 -12.28 2.46 10.62
C LYS A 49 -11.95 2.85 12.06
N PRO A 50 -12.48 2.17 13.08
CA PRO A 50 -11.97 2.36 14.42
C PRO A 50 -10.45 2.25 14.35
N SER A 51 -9.75 3.09 15.11
CA SER A 51 -8.30 2.97 15.24
C SER A 51 -7.95 1.51 15.47
N SER A 52 -6.80 1.03 14.96
CA SER A 52 -6.40 -0.38 15.13
C SER A 52 -6.58 -0.85 16.58
N SER A 53 -6.31 0.05 17.53
CA SER A 53 -6.51 -0.13 18.97
C SER A 53 -7.97 -0.29 19.40
N GLU A 54 -8.91 0.49 18.85
CA GLU A 54 -10.34 0.38 19.19
C GLU A 54 -10.94 -0.94 18.68
N ARG A 55 -10.51 -1.39 17.49
CA ARG A 55 -10.93 -2.68 16.94
C ARG A 55 -10.34 -3.85 17.73
N GLU A 56 -9.10 -3.72 18.21
CA GLU A 56 -8.44 -4.72 19.04
C GLU A 56 -9.17 -4.90 20.38
N ILE A 57 -9.54 -3.80 21.06
CA ILE A 57 -10.32 -3.82 22.31
C ILE A 57 -11.69 -4.49 22.12
N GLU A 58 -12.40 -4.21 21.03
CA GLU A 58 -13.69 -4.85 20.72
C GLU A 58 -13.55 -6.37 20.54
N LEU A 59 -12.47 -6.80 19.88
CA LEU A 59 -12.21 -8.22 19.65
C LEU A 59 -11.83 -8.95 20.94
N GLU A 60 -11.05 -8.33 21.81
CA GLU A 60 -10.71 -8.88 23.13
C GLU A 60 -11.98 -9.08 23.97
N HIS A 61 -12.87 -8.08 24.03
CA HIS A 61 -14.13 -8.19 24.77
C HIS A 61 -14.99 -9.34 24.26
N ARG A 62 -15.13 -9.47 22.94
CA ARG A 62 -15.90 -10.56 22.31
C ARG A 62 -15.30 -11.95 22.60
N LEU A 63 -13.97 -12.04 22.67
CA LEU A 63 -13.29 -13.28 23.00
C LEU A 63 -13.61 -13.71 24.43
N THR A 64 -13.53 -12.78 25.38
CA THR A 64 -13.82 -13.06 26.81
C THR A 64 -15.27 -13.49 27.01
N GLU A 65 -16.22 -12.80 26.38
CA GLU A 65 -17.64 -13.15 26.45
C GLU A 65 -17.91 -14.56 25.91
N THR A 66 -17.31 -14.90 24.77
CA THR A 66 -17.47 -16.23 24.16
C THR A 66 -16.88 -17.31 25.05
N GLN A 67 -15.73 -17.06 25.66
CA GLN A 67 -15.06 -18.01 26.56
C GLN A 67 -15.94 -18.34 27.77
N LEU A 68 -16.55 -17.32 28.40
CA LEU A 68 -17.44 -17.50 29.54
C LEU A 68 -18.70 -18.30 29.16
N LEU A 69 -19.28 -18.04 27.99
CA LEU A 69 -20.43 -18.79 27.49
C LEU A 69 -20.08 -20.27 27.28
N VAL A 70 -18.92 -20.54 26.69
CA VAL A 70 -18.44 -21.91 26.45
C VAL A 70 -18.15 -22.65 27.76
N GLU A 71 -17.63 -21.98 28.77
CA GLU A 71 -17.40 -22.57 30.09
C GLU A 71 -18.72 -22.89 30.81
N THR A 72 -19.69 -21.99 30.73
CA THR A 72 -21.03 -22.20 31.33
C THR A 72 -21.77 -23.38 30.69
N GLN A 73 -21.56 -23.62 29.40
CA GLN A 73 -22.20 -24.73 28.66
C GLN A 73 -21.52 -26.09 28.89
N GLN A 74 -20.32 -26.11 29.47
CA GLN A 74 -19.56 -27.34 29.78
C GLN A 74 -19.72 -27.79 31.23
N GLN A 75 -20.56 -27.11 32.02
CA GLN A 75 -20.82 -27.38 33.43
C GLN A 75 -22.21 -28.01 33.61
#